data_AF-A0A843EZH6-F1
#
_entry.id   AF-A0A843EZH6-F1
#
_cell.length_a   1.000
_cell.length_b   1.000
_cell.length_c   1.000
_cell.angle_alpha   90.00
_cell.angle_beta   90.00
_cell.angle_gamma   90.00
#
_symmetry.space_group_name_H-M   'P 1'
#
loop_
_entity.id
_entity.type
_entity.pdbx_description
1 polymer ?
#
loop_
_entity_poly.entity_id
_entity_poly.type
_entity_poly.pdbx_seq_one_letter_code
_entity_poly.pdbx_strand_id
1 'polypeptide(L)' 'MKFIVIDGLDGSGKDTQINLLAQTFKKQGKNVVVRSHPCDDNRYGRKSKAALLKTGKINHLLATVYFGLDAIRSVRKYSH' A
#
# COMPACT_ATOMS: atom_id res chain seq x y z
N MET A 1 -17.13 -9.51 -2.25
CA MET A 1 -15.95 -8.63 -2.13
C MET A 1 -14.86 -9.15 -3.08
N LYS A 2 -14.15 -8.27 -3.81
CA LYS A 2 -13.01 -8.67 -4.66
C LYS A 2 -11.76 -7.97 -4.15
N PHE A 3 -10.68 -8.72 -3.97
CA PHE A 3 -9.36 -8.20 -3.63
C PHE A 3 -8.47 -8.30 -4.87
N ILE A 4 -7.91 -7.17 -5.29
CA ILE A 4 -7.07 -7.06 -6.49
C ILE A 4 -5.74 -6.48 -6.05
N VAL A 5 -4.65 -7.19 -6.38
CA VAL A 5 -3.27 -6.76 -6.11
C VAL A 5 -2.58 -6.46 -7.43
N ILE A 6 -1.90 -5.32 -7.49
CA ILE A 6 -1.04 -4.94 -8.62
C ILE A 6 0.34 -4.72 -8.03
N ASP A 7 1.31 -5.50 -8.51
CA ASP A 7 2.72 -5.44 -8.08
C ASP A 7 3.65 -5.31 -9.30
N GLY A 8 4.89 -4.93 -9.06
CA GLY A 8 5.89 -4.64 -10.10
C GLY A 8 7.03 -3.79 -9.57
N LEU A 9 8.02 -3.52 -10.42
CA LEU A 9 9.16 -2.68 -10.06
C LEU A 9 8.80 -1.19 -9.98
N ASP A 10 9.69 -0.39 -9.43
CA ASP A 10 9.56 1.07 -9.47
C ASP A 10 9.57 1.57 -10.91
N GLY A 11 8.71 2.55 -11.22
CA GLY A 11 8.56 3.07 -12.58
C GLY A 11 7.70 2.21 -13.52
N SER A 12 7.20 1.04 -13.11
CA SER A 12 6.35 0.17 -13.95
C SER A 12 4.91 0.65 -14.19
N GLY A 13 4.52 1.79 -13.61
CA GLY A 13 3.19 2.38 -13.83
C GLY A 13 2.06 1.81 -12.98
N LYS A 14 2.36 1.08 -11.89
CA LYS A 14 1.37 0.46 -10.98
C LYS A 14 0.31 1.45 -10.52
N ASP A 15 0.71 2.61 -10.00
CA ASP A 15 -0.21 3.62 -9.48
C ASP A 15 -1.15 4.15 -10.58
N THR A 16 -0.62 4.36 -11.78
CA THR A 16 -1.41 4.77 -12.94
C THR A 16 -2.50 3.74 -13.24
N GLN A 17 -2.12 2.46 -13.34
CA GLN A 17 -3.07 1.38 -13.68
C GLN A 17 -4.11 1.16 -12.58
N ILE A 18 -3.69 1.20 -11.30
CA ILE A 18 -4.60 1.11 -10.15
C ILE A 18 -5.64 2.23 -10.19
N ASN A 19 -5.22 3.47 -10.46
CA ASN A 19 -6.13 4.62 -10.50
C ASN A 19 -7.12 4.53 -11.66
N LEU A 20 -6.68 4.11 -12.85
CA LEU A 20 -7.57 3.89 -14.00
C LEU A 20 -8.60 2.78 -13.73
N LEU A 21 -8.15 1.67 -13.14
CA LEU A 21 -9.02 0.56 -12.76
C LEU A 21 -10.04 0.99 -11.70
N ALA A 22 -9.59 1.72 -10.66
CA ALA A 22 -10.46 2.21 -9.61
C ALA A 22 -11.51 3.20 -10.14
N GLN A 23 -11.13 4.11 -11.03
CA GLN A 23 -12.06 5.04 -11.68
C GLN A 23 -13.10 4.27 -12.51
N THR A 24 -12.67 3.25 -13.26
CA THR A 24 -13.56 2.42 -14.07
C THR A 24 -14.61 1.71 -13.21
N PHE A 25 -14.20 1.08 -12.11
CA PHE A 25 -15.16 0.44 -11.19
C PHE A 25 -16.07 1.43 -10.47
N LYS A 26 -15.56 2.60 -10.08
CA LYS A 26 -16.39 3.67 -9.50
C LYS A 26 -17.46 4.16 -10.48
N LYS A 27 -17.11 4.33 -11.77
CA LYS A 27 -18.08 4.68 -12.84
C LYS A 27 -19.17 3.63 -13.04
N GLN A 28 -18.89 2.37 -12.71
CA GLN A 28 -19.87 1.28 -12.72
C GLN A 28 -20.70 1.18 -11.43
N GLY A 29 -20.64 2.19 -10.56
CA GLY A 29 -21.36 2.22 -9.28
C GLY A 29 -20.79 1.26 -8.22
N LYS A 30 -19.57 0.77 -8.38
CA LYS A 30 -18.93 -0.09 -7.37
C LYS A 30 -18.27 0.76 -6.29
N ASN A 31 -18.36 0.31 -5.04
CA ASN A 31 -17.54 0.84 -3.96
C ASN A 31 -16.10 0.33 -4.13
N VAL A 32 -15.13 1.25 -4.16
CA VAL A 32 -13.71 0.93 -4.42
C VAL A 32 -12.84 1.66 -3.42
N VAL A 33 -12.04 0.88 -2.68
CA VAL A 33 -10.98 1.38 -1.82
C VAL A 33 -9.64 1.04 -2.47
N VAL A 34 -8.78 2.05 -2.61
CA VAL A 34 -7.41 1.89 -3.10
C VAL A 34 -6.46 2.07 -1.92
N ARG A 35 -5.50 1.14 -1.78
CA ARG A 35 -4.42 1.21 -0.79
C ARG A 35 -3.09 0.99 -1.50
N SER A 36 -2.08 1.78 -1.14
CA SER A 36 -0.70 1.65 -1.62
C SER A 36 0.24 1.63 -0.42
N HIS A 37 1.11 0.63 -0.34
CA HIS A 37 2.00 0.41 0.79
C HIS A 37 3.45 0.68 0.40
N PRO A 38 4.25 1.37 1.25
CA PRO A 38 3.90 1.93 2.56
C PRO A 38 2.97 3.16 2.49
N CYS A 39 1.93 3.20 3.33
CA CYS A 39 0.96 4.30 3.40
C CYS A 39 1.47 5.50 4.21
N ASP A 40 1.10 6.72 3.83
CA ASP A 40 1.45 7.94 4.60
C ASP A 40 0.42 8.27 5.71
N ASP A 41 -0.79 7.70 5.61
CA ASP A 41 -1.92 8.00 6.49
C ASP A 41 -1.86 7.32 7.87
N ASN A 42 -0.78 6.59 8.19
CA ASN A 42 -0.62 5.94 9.47
C ASN A 42 0.84 5.83 9.92
N ARG A 43 1.01 5.62 11.23
CA ARG A 43 2.34 5.58 11.87
C ARG A 43 3.22 4.45 11.34
N TYR A 44 2.66 3.30 10.95
CA TYR A 44 3.46 2.17 10.49
C TYR A 44 4.03 2.44 9.10
N GLY A 45 3.20 2.86 8.14
CA GLY A 45 3.69 3.19 6.80
C GLY A 45 4.68 4.37 6.80
N ARG A 46 4.45 5.42 7.61
CA ARG A 46 5.44 6.51 7.80
C ARG A 46 6.78 6.03 8.36
N LYS A 47 6.75 5.16 9.38
CA LYS A 47 7.98 4.58 9.94
C LYS A 47 8.68 3.64 8.97
N SER A 48 7.93 2.87 8.19
CA SER A 48 8.47 2.04 7.11
C SER A 48 9.20 2.89 6.09
N LYS A 49 8.57 3.95 5.58
CA LYS A 49 9.18 4.89 4.63
C LYS A 49 10.44 5.55 5.20
N ALA A 50 10.39 6.00 6.45
CA ALA A 50 11.56 6.58 7.12
C ALA A 50 12.71 5.58 7.32
N ALA A 51 12.41 4.30 7.57
CA ALA A 51 13.42 3.25 7.70
C ALA A 51 14.03 2.85 6.35
N LEU A 52 13.22 2.80 5.28
CA LEU A 52 13.67 2.52 3.91
C LEU A 52 14.69 3.55 3.39
N LEU A 53 14.54 4.81 3.79
CA LEU A 53 15.46 5.89 3.41
C LEU A 53 16.80 5.87 4.18
N LYS A 54 16.94 5.01 5.19
CA LYS A 54 18.15 4.88 6.01
C LYS A 54 18.95 3.64 5.60
N THR A 55 20.25 3.67 5.85
CA THR A 55 21.17 2.58 5.53
C THR A 55 21.36 1.61 6.71
N GLY A 56 21.75 0.37 6.42
CA GLY A 56 22.15 -0.62 7.42
C GLY A 56 21.08 -1.66 7.78
N LYS A 57 21.53 -2.83 8.23
CA LYS A 57 20.69 -4.03 8.44
C LYS A 57 19.52 -3.82 9.40
N ILE A 58 19.72 -3.01 10.44
CA ILE A 58 18.66 -2.70 11.41
C ILE A 58 17.53 -1.90 10.74
N ASN A 59 17.87 -0.92 9.89
CA ASN A 59 16.87 -0.14 9.18
C ASN A 59 16.10 -0.99 8.16
N HIS A 60 16.77 -1.93 7.48
CA HIS A 60 16.08 -2.89 6.62
C HIS A 60 15.10 -3.77 7.40
N LEU A 61 15.50 -4.29 8.57
CA LEU A 61 14.60 -5.08 9.42
C LEU A 61 13.39 -4.25 9.89
N LEU A 62 13.63 -3.02 10.33
CA LEU A 62 12.57 -2.11 10.76
C LEU A 62 11.62 -1.76 9.60
N ALA A 63 12.15 -1.52 8.40
CA ALA A 63 11.34 -1.30 7.21
C ALA A 63 10.41 -2.48 6.94
N THR A 64 10.93 -3.72 6.96
CA THR A 64 10.11 -4.93 6.77
C THR A 64 9.02 -5.07 7.82
N VAL A 65 9.35 -4.90 9.11
CA VAL A 65 8.37 -5.03 10.20
C VAL A 65 7.28 -3.95 10.09
N TYR A 66 7.66 -2.69 9.87
CA TYR A 66 6.68 -1.61 9.76
C TYR A 66 5.83 -1.71 8.50
N PHE A 67 6.38 -2.19 7.38
CA PHE A 67 5.63 -2.48 6.17
C PHE A 67 4.55 -3.54 6.42
N GLY A 68 4.90 -4.65 7.06
CA GLY A 68 3.94 -5.71 7.40
C GLY A 68 2.81 -5.21 8.31
N LEU A 69 3.15 -4.42 9.34
CA LEU A 69 2.15 -3.82 10.24
C LEU A 69 1.21 -2.83 9.52
N ASP A 70 1.74 -2.08 8.56
CA ASP A 70 0.95 -1.17 7.71
C ASP A 70 -0.07 -1.92 6.85
N ALA A 71 0.35 -3.02 6.20
CA ALA A 71 -0.52 -3.88 5.41
C ALA A 71 -1.62 -4.54 6.27
N ILE A 72 -1.26 -5.15 7.41
CA ILE A 72 -2.22 -5.77 8.34
C ILE A 72 -3.26 -4.76 8.82
N ARG A 73 -2.83 -3.54 9.18
CA ARG A 73 -3.75 -2.47 9.57
C ARG A 73 -4.74 -2.13 8.46
N SER A 74 -4.29 -2.06 7.21
CA SER A 74 -5.16 -1.74 6.07
C SER A 74 -6.18 -2.85 5.81
N VAL A 75 -5.77 -4.12 5.87
CA VAL A 75 -6.72 -5.25 5.76
C VAL A 75 -7.76 -5.19 6.86
N ARG A 76 -7.36 -4.99 8.13
CA ARG A 76 -8.32 -4.87 9.26
C ARG A 76 -9.29 -3.70 9.11
N LYS A 77 -8.87 -2.59 8.49
CA LYS A 77 -9.72 -1.41 8.34
C LYS A 77 -10.76 -1.55 7.22
N TYR A 78 -10.45 -2.30 6.16
CA TYR A 78 -11.24 -2.31 4.93
C TYR A 78 -11.79 -3.69 4.53
N SER A 79 -11.55 -4.74 5.33
CA SER A 79 -12.05 -6.10 5.09
C SER A 79 -13.35 -6.43 5.84
N HIS A 80 -14.04 -5.43 6.40
CA HIS A 80 -15.33 -5.56 7.06
C HIS A 80 -16.47 -5.07 6.17
#